data_AF-A0A1J8PKQ2-F1
#
_entry.id   AF-A0A1J8PKQ2-F1
#
_cell.length_a   1.000
_cell.length_b   1.000
_cell.length_c   1.000
_cell.angle_alpha   90.00
_cell.angle_beta   90.00
_cell.angle_gamma   90.00
#
_symmetry.space_group_name_H-M   'P 1'
#
loop_
_entity.id
_entity.type
_entity.pdbx_description
1 polymer ?
#
loop_
_entity_poly.entity_id
_entity_poly.type
_entity_poly.pdbx_seq_one_letter_code
_entity_poly.pdbx_strand_id
1 'polypeptide(L)'
;MQLGQITIDNAYNNNNTLMAEIESELGRRNIPFDRDGNRLRCFPHVVNPAVQAILAELKTSPRLPVLAVSTDPANDATLQAYVRALENDPIGECREIISACRSSG
;
A
#
# COMPACT_ATOMS: atom_id res chain seq x y z
N MET A 1 -17.56 16.44 28.82
CA MET A 1 -17.00 15.50 27.83
C MET A 1 -16.34 16.34 26.75
N GLN A 2 -15.02 16.31 26.64
CA GLN A 2 -14.31 17.09 25.63
C GLN A 2 -14.19 16.23 24.38
N LEU A 3 -14.88 16.63 23.30
CA LEU A 3 -14.81 15.97 22.00
C LEU A 3 -13.42 16.21 21.42
N GLY A 4 -12.57 15.18 21.43
CA GLY A 4 -11.34 15.17 20.63
C GLY A 4 -11.72 14.93 19.17
N GLN A 5 -11.26 15.79 18.26
CA GLN A 5 -11.43 15.60 16.82
C GLN A 5 -10.27 14.75 16.30
N ILE A 6 -10.61 13.60 15.70
CA ILE A 6 -9.64 12.74 15.00
C ILE A 6 -9.84 12.94 13.51
N THR A 7 -8.82 13.45 12.83
CA THR A 7 -8.82 13.59 11.37
C THR A 7 -8.26 12.29 10.76
N ILE A 8 -9.03 11.67 9.86
CA ILE A 8 -8.63 10.45 9.15
C ILE A 8 -8.04 10.84 7.79
N ASP A 9 -6.83 10.35 7.51
CA ASP A 9 -6.03 10.73 6.35
C ASP A 9 -6.40 9.96 5.05
N ASN A 10 -6.75 10.65 3.96
CA ASN A 10 -7.18 10.04 2.68
C ASN A 10 -6.09 10.01 1.57
N ALA A 11 -4.97 10.74 1.67
CA ALA A 11 -3.98 10.75 0.58
C ALA A 11 -2.62 11.34 0.97
N TYR A 12 -1.53 10.67 0.57
CA TYR A 12 -0.17 11.10 0.93
C TYR A 12 0.24 12.47 0.33
N ASN A 13 -0.20 12.81 -0.89
CA ASN A 13 0.30 13.99 -1.60
C ASN A 13 -0.39 15.31 -1.21
N ASN A 14 -1.67 15.30 -0.86
CA ASN A 14 -2.41 16.52 -0.48
C ASN A 14 -2.45 16.72 1.04
N ASN A 15 -2.25 15.65 1.81
CA ASN A 15 -2.50 15.67 3.23
C ASN A 15 -1.24 15.96 4.04
N ASN A 16 -0.04 15.68 3.53
CA ASN A 16 1.20 16.12 4.19
C ASN A 16 1.25 17.65 4.29
N THR A 17 0.82 18.36 3.23
CA THR A 17 0.69 19.81 3.23
C THR A 17 -0.38 20.27 4.21
N LEU A 18 -1.57 19.65 4.22
CA LEU A 18 -2.63 19.98 5.16
C LEU A 18 -2.20 19.78 6.62
N MET A 19 -1.53 18.68 6.94
CA MET A 19 -1.04 18.39 8.29
C MET A 19 0.04 19.38 8.74
N ALA A 20 0.90 19.86 7.83
CA ALA A 20 1.86 20.92 8.12
C ALA A 20 1.18 22.27 8.38
N GLU A 21 0.13 22.61 7.62
CA GLU A 21 -0.67 23.83 7.86
C GLU A 21 -1.45 23.75 9.19
N ILE A 22 -2.00 22.58 9.54
CA ILE A 22 -2.69 22.36 10.82
C ILE A 22 -1.69 22.51 11.99
N GLU A 23 -0.51 21.91 11.88
CA GLU A 23 0.55 22.06 12.90
C GLU A 23 0.94 23.53 13.09
N SER A 24 1.13 24.27 11.99
CA SER A 24 1.43 25.70 12.01
C SER A 24 0.34 26.51 12.70
N GLU A 25 -0.93 26.30 12.35
CA GLU A 25 -2.05 27.05 12.91
C GLU A 25 -2.33 26.71 14.39
N LEU A 26 -2.19 25.44 14.78
CA LEU A 26 -2.32 25.03 16.18
C LEU A 26 -1.14 25.51 17.02
N GLY A 27 0.08 25.50 16.46
CA GLY A 27 1.27 26.08 17.07
C GLY A 27 1.11 27.57 17.35
N ARG A 28 0.52 28.34 16.42
CA ARG A 28 0.18 29.77 16.64
C ARG A 28 -0.75 30.00 17.83
N ARG A 29 -1.55 29.00 18.19
CA ARG A 29 -2.52 29.06 19.28
C ARG A 29 -1.99 28.42 20.57
N ASN A 30 -0.70 28.06 20.63
CA ASN A 30 -0.10 27.29 21.73
C ASN A 30 -0.83 25.96 22.00
N ILE A 31 -1.37 25.32 20.97
CA ILE A 31 -1.98 24.00 21.06
C ILE A 31 -0.95 22.97 20.60
N PRO A 32 -0.53 22.02 21.46
CA PRO A 32 0.41 20.97 21.07
C PRO A 32 -0.18 20.10 19.97
N PHE A 33 0.52 20.02 18.85
CA PHE A 33 0.18 19.17 17.72
C PHE A 33 1.47 18.78 17.00
N ASP A 34 1.63 17.50 16.72
CA ASP A 34 2.73 16.93 15.94
C ASP A 34 2.15 16.29 14.69
N ARG A 35 2.57 16.76 13.52
CA ARG A 35 2.00 16.32 12.23
C ARG A 35 2.13 14.81 11.98
N ASP A 36 3.08 14.15 12.62
CA ASP A 36 3.38 12.72 12.42
C ASP A 36 2.79 11.85 13.55
N GLY A 37 2.88 12.31 14.80
CA GLY A 37 2.40 11.65 16.00
C GLY A 37 0.91 11.80 16.25
N ASN A 38 0.27 12.86 15.73
CA ASN A 38 -1.18 13.06 15.81
C ASN A 38 -1.93 12.64 14.54
N ARG A 39 -1.25 11.94 13.62
CA ARG A 39 -1.83 11.45 12.36
C ARG A 39 -2.36 10.02 12.50
N LEU A 40 -3.67 9.84 12.37
CA LEU A 40 -4.27 8.53 12.16
C LEU A 40 -4.44 8.28 10.66
N ARG A 41 -3.63 7.35 10.12
CA ARG A 41 -3.71 6.94 8.72
C ARG A 41 -5.02 6.18 8.46
N CYS A 42 -5.70 6.43 7.33
CA CYS A 42 -6.86 5.61 7.01
C CYS A 42 -6.46 4.14 6.80
N PHE A 43 -7.42 3.23 7.01
CA PHE A 43 -7.22 1.80 6.75
C PHE A 43 -6.66 1.53 5.33
N PRO A 44 -7.21 2.13 4.24
CA PRO A 44 -6.60 2.02 2.91
C PRO A 44 -5.13 2.45 2.84
N HIS A 45 -4.71 3.43 3.62
CA HIS A 45 -3.32 3.89 3.65
C HIS A 45 -2.39 2.93 4.39
N VAL A 46 -2.87 2.12 5.33
CA VAL A 46 -2.03 1.05 5.92
C VAL A 46 -1.92 -0.12 4.94
N VAL A 47 -3.03 -0.44 4.26
CA VAL A 47 -3.09 -1.53 3.30
C VAL A 47 -2.23 -1.27 2.07
N ASN A 48 -2.24 -0.04 1.52
CA ASN A 48 -1.53 0.24 0.27
C ASN A 48 0.00 0.01 0.37
N PRO A 49 0.75 0.52 1.36
CA PRO A 49 2.16 0.20 1.56
C PRO A 49 2.42 -1.29 1.79
N ALA A 50 1.56 -1.98 2.54
CA ALA A 50 1.68 -3.42 2.74
C ALA A 50 1.56 -4.18 1.41
N VAL A 51 0.57 -3.82 0.58
CA VAL A 51 0.41 -4.37 -0.77
C VAL A 51 1.62 -4.03 -1.65
N GLN A 52 2.12 -2.80 -1.65
CA GLN A 52 3.30 -2.44 -2.45
C GLN A 52 4.54 -3.24 -2.03
N ALA A 53 4.75 -3.47 -0.73
CA ALA A 53 5.84 -4.30 -0.23
C ALA A 53 5.71 -5.75 -0.71
N ILE A 54 4.50 -6.33 -0.63
CA ILE A 54 4.22 -7.68 -1.14
C ILE A 54 4.49 -7.76 -2.65
N LEU A 55 4.02 -6.78 -3.42
CA LEU A 55 4.25 -6.74 -4.86
C LEU A 55 5.74 -6.62 -5.23
N ALA A 56 6.51 -5.84 -4.47
CA ALA A 56 7.95 -5.73 -4.68
C ALA A 56 8.67 -7.06 -4.37
N GLU A 57 8.27 -7.75 -3.30
CA GLU A 57 8.83 -9.05 -2.93
C GLU A 57 8.47 -10.12 -3.97
N LEU A 58 7.23 -10.13 -4.47
CA LEU A 58 6.79 -11.06 -5.50
C LEU A 58 7.61 -10.94 -6.80
N LYS A 59 8.11 -9.74 -7.14
CA LYS A 59 9.03 -9.56 -8.28
C LYS A 59 10.43 -10.07 -8.00
N THR A 60 10.87 -10.03 -6.74
CA THR A 60 12.25 -10.34 -6.34
C THR A 60 12.43 -11.83 -6.04
N SER A 61 11.47 -12.43 -5.34
CA SER A 61 11.48 -13.84 -4.95
C SER A 61 10.07 -14.43 -4.93
N PRO A 62 9.45 -14.69 -6.10
CA PRO A 62 8.13 -15.32 -6.18
C PRO A 62 8.13 -16.75 -5.63
N ARG A 63 9.33 -17.37 -5.53
CA ARG A 63 9.54 -18.77 -5.12
C ARG A 63 9.26 -19.03 -3.65
N LEU A 64 9.78 -18.18 -2.76
CA LEU A 64 9.72 -18.40 -1.32
C LEU A 64 8.28 -18.45 -0.76
N PRO A 65 7.40 -17.47 -1.04
CA PRO A 65 6.06 -17.46 -0.47
C PRO A 65 5.10 -18.47 -1.10
N VAL A 66 5.43 -19.10 -2.24
CA VAL A 66 4.53 -20.03 -2.96
C VAL A 66 4.90 -21.49 -2.73
N LEU A 67 6.19 -21.84 -2.72
CA LEU A 67 6.62 -23.22 -2.51
C LEU A 67 6.71 -23.59 -1.03
N ALA A 68 6.86 -22.61 -0.13
CA ALA A 68 6.88 -22.86 1.31
C ALA A 68 5.50 -23.24 1.90
N VAL A 69 4.41 -23.06 1.15
CA VAL A 69 3.03 -23.20 1.67
C VAL A 69 2.47 -24.62 1.55
N SER A 70 3.10 -25.48 0.75
CA SER A 70 2.61 -26.84 0.50
C SER A 70 3.76 -27.82 0.37
N THR A 71 3.76 -28.85 1.22
CA THR A 71 4.68 -29.99 1.15
C THR A 71 4.09 -31.17 0.37
N ASP A 72 2.87 -31.03 -0.16
CA ASP A 72 2.20 -32.06 -0.95
C ASP A 72 2.88 -32.24 -2.32
N PRO A 73 3.48 -33.41 -2.60
CA PRO A 73 4.11 -33.69 -3.89
C PRO A 73 3.14 -33.62 -5.08
N ALA A 74 1.84 -33.84 -4.86
CA ALA A 74 0.82 -33.75 -5.92
C ALA A 74 0.63 -32.31 -6.42
N ASN A 75 0.95 -31.31 -5.60
CA ASN A 75 0.80 -29.90 -5.93
C ASN A 75 2.08 -29.27 -6.50
N ASP A 76 3.23 -29.96 -6.44
CA ASP A 76 4.53 -29.40 -6.83
C ASP A 76 4.54 -28.89 -8.28
N ALA A 77 4.04 -29.68 -9.23
CA ALA A 77 3.97 -29.28 -10.64
C ALA A 77 3.10 -28.02 -10.86
N THR A 78 1.96 -27.93 -10.16
CA THR A 78 1.05 -26.78 -10.24
C THR A 78 1.68 -25.52 -9.62
N LEU A 79 2.37 -25.67 -8.48
CA LEU A 79 3.07 -24.56 -7.81
C LEU A 79 4.24 -24.07 -8.64
N GLN A 80 5.01 -24.96 -9.28
CA GLN A 80 6.07 -24.58 -10.21
C GLN A 80 5.53 -23.80 -11.41
N ALA A 81 4.40 -24.23 -11.98
CA ALA A 81 3.73 -23.50 -13.06
C ALA A 81 3.25 -22.11 -12.60
N TYR A 82 2.70 -22.02 -11.39
CA TYR A 82 2.25 -20.76 -10.80
C TYR A 82 3.43 -19.80 -10.52
N VAL A 83 4.55 -20.29 -9.98
CA VAL A 83 5.77 -19.49 -9.81
C VAL A 83 6.25 -18.92 -11.14
N ARG A 84 6.31 -19.74 -12.19
CA ARG A 84 6.69 -19.26 -13.54
C ARG A 84 5.74 -18.19 -14.07
N ALA A 85 4.44 -18.31 -13.80
CA ALA A 85 3.48 -17.28 -14.17
C ALA A 85 3.74 -15.97 -13.40
N LEU A 86 4.08 -16.04 -12.11
CA LEU A 86 4.43 -14.86 -11.31
C LEU A 86 5.74 -14.18 -11.77
N GLU A 87 6.73 -14.95 -12.24
CA GLU A 87 7.98 -14.43 -12.80
C GLU A 87 7.76 -13.51 -14.02
N ASN A 88 6.64 -13.68 -14.74
CA ASN A 88 6.28 -12.85 -15.89
C ASN A 88 5.60 -11.51 -15.51
N ASP A 89 5.61 -11.11 -14.24
CA ASP A 89 4.99 -9.87 -13.74
C ASP A 89 3.53 -9.63 -14.23
N PRO A 90 2.61 -10.58 -13.99
CA PRO A 90 1.24 -10.51 -14.50
C PRO A 90 0.48 -9.26 -14.02
N ILE A 91 0.88 -8.71 -12.87
CA ILE A 91 0.30 -7.47 -12.32
C ILE A 91 0.80 -6.25 -13.09
N GLY A 92 2.06 -6.24 -13.52
CA GLY A 92 2.59 -5.25 -14.46
C GLY A 92 1.81 -5.24 -15.76
N GLU A 93 1.65 -6.40 -16.39
CA GLU A 93 0.89 -6.54 -17.66
C GLU A 93 -0.54 -6.01 -17.54
N CYS A 94 -1.25 -6.37 -16.46
CA CYS A 94 -2.60 -5.88 -16.19
C CYS A 94 -2.64 -4.34 -16.04
N ARG A 95 -1.64 -3.73 -15.39
CA ARG A 95 -1.55 -2.28 -15.25
C ARG A 95 -1.31 -1.60 -16.59
N GLU A 96 -0.50 -2.19 -17.46
CA GLU A 96 -0.27 -1.68 -18.82
C GLU A 96 -1.56 -1.71 -19.65
N ILE A 97 -2.30 -2.82 -19.61
CA ILE A 97 -3.61 -2.94 -20.29
C ILE A 97 -4.56 -1.84 -19.79
N ILE A 98 -4.70 -1.68 -18.47
CA ILE A 98 -5.57 -0.65 -17.89
C ILE A 98 -5.10 0.75 -18.30
N SER A 99 -3.80 1.01 -18.30
CA SER A 99 -3.24 2.29 -18.73
C SER A 99 -3.57 2.57 -20.20
N ALA A 100 -3.42 1.58 -21.08
CA ALA A 100 -3.80 1.69 -22.49
C ALA A 100 -5.31 2.00 -22.63
N CYS A 101 -6.19 1.28 -21.93
CA CYS A 101 -7.63 1.53 -21.94
C CYS A 101 -8.00 2.93 -21.44
N ARG A 102 -7.28 3.47 -20.45
CA ARG A 102 -7.52 4.82 -19.93
C ARG A 102 -7.01 5.92 -20.86
N SER A 103 -6.00 5.63 -21.69
CA SER A 103 -5.44 6.58 -22.65
C SER A 103 -6.25 6.71 -23.96
N SER A 104 -7.17 5.79 -24.20
CA SER A 104 -8.00 5.73 -25.42
C SER A 104 -9.33 6.49 -25.32
N GLY A 105 -9.57 7.26 -24.25
CA GLY A 105 -10.75 8.11 -24.05
C GLY A 105 -10.35 9.53 -23.70
#